data_AF-A0A379SZ70-F1
#
_entry.id   AF-A0A379SZ70-F1
#
_cell.length_a   1.000
_cell.length_b   1.000
_cell.length_c   1.000
_cell.angle_alpha   90.00
_cell.angle_beta   90.00
_cell.angle_gamma   90.00
#
_symmetry.space_group_name_H-M   'P 1'
#
loop_
_entity.id
_entity.type
_entity.pdbx_description
1 polymer ?
#
loop_
_entity_poly.entity_id
_entity_poly.type
_entity_poly.pdbx_seq_one_letter_code
_entity_poly.pdbx_strand_id
1 'polypeptide(L)' 'MNMACVQFGLTPEEAWAGVTRHAARALGRQATHGQLRAGFRADFVVWDAEQPVEDSV' A
#
# COMPACT_ATOMS: atom_id res chain seq x y z
N MET A 1 2.40 -7.46 4.87
CA MET A 1 3.59 -6.60 4.72
C MET A 1 4.71 -6.88 5.72
N ASN A 2 4.46 -7.63 6.81
CA ASN A 2 5.46 -8.02 7.81
C ASN A 2 6.82 -8.47 7.22
N MET A 3 6.84 -9.41 6.27
CA MET A 3 8.10 -9.90 5.68
C MET A 3 8.96 -8.81 5.02
N ALA A 4 8.36 -7.81 4.37
CA ALA A 4 9.11 -6.73 3.75
C ALA A 4 9.80 -5.83 4.79
N CYS A 5 9.12 -5.57 5.91
CA CYS A 5 9.66 -4.78 7.01
C CYS A 5 10.71 -5.57 7.79
N VAL A 6 10.41 -6.81 8.20
CA VAL A 6 11.28 -7.61 9.08
C VAL A 6 12.52 -8.12 8.34
N GLN A 7 12.38 -8.62 7.11
CA GLN A 7 13.50 -9.24 6.40
C GLN A 7 14.33 -8.26 5.57
N PHE A 8 13.73 -7.15 5.14
CA PHE A 8 14.39 -6.19 4.25
C PHE A 8 14.49 -4.78 4.83
N GLY A 9 14.02 -4.55 6.05
CA GLY A 9 14.19 -3.29 6.77
C GLY A 9 13.36 -2.12 6.23
N LEU A 10 12.32 -2.38 5.42
CA LEU A 10 11.42 -1.33 4.95
C LEU A 10 10.56 -0.79 6.10
N THR A 11 10.23 0.50 6.06
CA THR A 11 9.19 1.03 6.95
C THR A 11 7.81 0.50 6.53
N PRO A 12 6.82 0.47 7.44
CA PRO A 12 5.44 0.12 7.09
C PRO A 12 4.89 0.95 5.93
N GLU A 13 5.19 2.26 5.88
CA GLU A 13 4.76 3.16 4.81
C GLU A 13 5.39 2.81 3.46
N GLU A 14 6.67 2.44 3.45
CA GLU A 14 7.36 1.98 2.24
C GLU A 14 6.76 0.68 1.74
N ALA A 15 6.46 -0.26 2.64
CA ALA A 15 5.81 -1.52 2.29
C ALA A 15 4.41 -1.29 1.69
N TRP A 16 3.61 -0.40 2.29
CA TRP A 16 2.29 -0.02 1.78
C TRP A 16 2.35 0.68 0.42
N ALA A 17 3.27 1.63 0.26
CA ALA A 17 3.49 2.30 -1.02
C ALA A 17 3.95 1.30 -2.10
N GLY A 18 4.78 0.32 -1.70
CA GLY A 18 5.28 -0.80 -2.51
C GLY A 18 4.15 -1.58 -3.17
N VAL A 19 3.14 -1.97 -2.38
CA VAL A 19 2.01 -2.81 -2.85
C VAL A 19 0.82 -2.01 -3.40
N THR A 20 0.92 -0.68 -3.47
CA THR A 20 -0.14 0.20 -4.01
C THR A 20 0.39 1.04 -5.17
N ARG A 21 0.86 2.27 -4.90
CA ARG A 21 1.30 3.23 -5.91
C ARG A 21 2.49 2.73 -6.73
N HIS A 22 3.47 2.10 -6.08
CA HIS A 22 4.68 1.61 -6.76
C HIS A 22 4.39 0.34 -7.58
N ALA A 23 3.58 -0.59 -7.07
CA ALA A 23 3.09 -1.73 -7.83
C ALA A 23 2.30 -1.30 -9.08
N ALA A 24 1.38 -0.35 -8.94
CA ALA A 24 0.62 0.18 -10.08
C ALA A 24 1.55 0.78 -11.14
N ARG A 25 2.60 1.50 -10.74
CA ARG A 25 3.62 2.01 -11.67
C ARG A 25 4.43 0.90 -12.33
N ALA A 26 4.87 -0.10 -11.58
CA ALA A 26 5.63 -1.23 -12.12
C ALA A 26 4.84 -2.01 -13.19
N LEU A 27 3.51 -2.04 -13.05
CA LEU A 27 2.59 -2.69 -13.98
C LEU A 27 2.05 -1.77 -15.10
N GLY A 28 2.52 -0.51 -15.19
CA GLY A 28 2.04 0.45 -16.19
C GLY A 28 0.60 0.93 -15.98
N ARG A 29 0.07 0.82 -14.75
CA ARG A 29 -1.32 1.12 -14.36
C ARG A 29 -1.46 2.33 -13.44
N GLN A 30 -0.39 3.09 -13.20
CA GLN A 30 -0.37 4.23 -12.27
C GLN A 30 -1.39 5.34 -12.58
N ALA A 31 -1.91 5.41 -13.81
CA ALA A 31 -2.92 6.38 -14.21
C ALA A 31 -4.34 6.02 -13.72
N THR A 32 -4.56 4.77 -13.28
CA THR A 32 -5.90 4.27 -12.93
C THR A 32 -5.96 3.44 -11.65
N HIS A 33 -4.83 2.92 -11.12
CA HIS A 33 -4.80 2.04 -9.94
C HIS A 33 -3.78 2.51 -8.89
N GLY A 34 -3.87 1.94 -7.68
CA GLY A 34 -2.88 2.07 -6.61
C GLY A 34 -3.01 3.34 -5.76
N GLN A 35 -4.07 4.14 -5.96
CA GLN A 35 -4.36 5.34 -5.18
C GLN A 35 -5.87 5.55 -5.07
N LEU A 36 -6.34 6.03 -3.90
CA LEU A 36 -7.73 6.45 -3.70
C LEU A 36 -7.92 7.87 -4.24
N ARG A 37 -8.32 7.99 -5.50
CA ARG A 37 -8.48 9.27 -6.20
C ARG A 37 -9.67 9.23 -7.15
N ALA A 38 -10.38 10.35 -7.30
CA ALA A 38 -11.44 10.47 -8.31
C ALA A 38 -10.92 10.14 -9.72
N GLY A 39 -11.69 9.34 -10.47
CA GLY A 39 -11.32 8.86 -11.80
C GLY A 39 -10.44 7.60 -11.82
N PHE A 40 -9.95 7.14 -10.66
CA PHE A 40 -9.27 5.85 -10.55
C PHE A 40 -10.29 4.71 -10.42
N ARG A 41 -9.85 3.49 -10.66
CA ARG A 41 -10.63 2.28 -10.39
C ARG A 41 -10.95 2.20 -8.89
N ALA A 42 -12.17 1.79 -8.58
CA ALA A 42 -12.65 1.63 -7.20
C ALA A 42 -12.14 0.31 -6.57
N ASP A 43 -10.83 0.07 -6.67
CA ASP A 43 -10.15 -1.09 -6.11
C ASP A 43 -9.62 -0.71 -4.73
N PHE A 44 -10.42 -0.94 -3.68
CA PHE A 44 -10.05 -0.65 -2.30
C PHE A 44 -10.50 -1.76 -1.37
N VAL A 45 -9.85 -1.82 -0.21
CA VAL A 45 -10.16 -2.78 0.86
C VAL A 45 -10.45 -2.00 2.11
N VAL A 46 -11.51 -2.39 2.83
CA VAL A 46 -11.83 -1.87 4.15
C VAL A 46 -11.23 -2.83 5.18
N TRP A 47 -10.45 -2.29 6.10
CA TRP A 47 -9.78 -3.03 7.15
C TRP A 47 -10.42 -2.64 8.48
N ASP A 48 -10.60 -3.62 9.35
CA ASP A 48 -10.95 -3.38 10.75
C ASP A 48 -9.65 -3.13 11.52
N ALA A 49 -9.28 -1.85 11.64
CA ALA A 49 -8.05 -1.40 12.24
C ALA A 49 -8.24 0.00 12.84
N GLU A 50 -7.61 0.26 13.98
CA GLU A 50 -7.71 1.57 14.65
C GLU A 50 -6.83 2.63 13.98
N GLN A 51 -5.71 2.23 13.39
CA GLN A 51 -4.78 3.11 12.68
C GLN A 51 -4.15 2.43 11.45
N PRO A 52 -3.66 3.21 10.46
CA PRO A 52 -3.10 2.66 9.21
C PRO A 52 -1.86 1.77 9.40
N VAL A 53 -1.13 1.98 10.50
CA VAL A 53 -0.01 1.16 10.95
C VAL A 53 -0.29 0.82 12.40
N GLU A 54 -0.47 -0.46 12.71
CA GLU A 54 -0.51 -0.89 14.10
C GLU A 54 0.91 -0.86 14.66
N ASP A 55 1.14 0.03 15.62
CA ASP A 55 2.39 0.08 16.35
C ASP A 55 2.57 -1.23 17.12
N SER A 56 3.49 -2.07 16.65
CA SER A 56 3.95 -3.23 17.40
C SER A 56 4.91 -2.76 18.50
N VAL A 57 4.34 -2.37 19.65
CA VAL A 57 5.03 -2.34 20.95
C VAL A 57 4.90 -3.68 21.65
#